data_AF-A0A9P0DLU8-F1
#
_entry.id   AF-A0A9P0DLU8-F1
#
_cell.length_a   1.000
_cell.length_b   1.000
_cell.length_c   1.000
_cell.angle_alpha   90.00
_cell.angle_beta   90.00
_cell.angle_gamma   90.00
#
_symmetry.space_group_name_H-M   'P 1'
#
loop_
_entity.id
_entity.type
_entity.pdbx_description
1 polymer ?
#
loop_
_entity_poly.entity_id
_entity_poly.type
_entity_poly.pdbx_seq_one_letter_code
_entity_poly.pdbx_strand_id
1 'polypeptide(L)'
;MNMDCGINFTNKDEEIQYWRNRAEEYLQDATRIQKEFDEFITESQQLEREYEATIDQNEKKIKELTLGNNRAQNEADSLRIKLEQIHKENANLEIEISNSKKEKMQMSQYIRDLEQKNDDLERSRRIIEESIAGIEAAFNSAIERNAMLESEVDEKHTLKEKLQRLADETRDLKQELLVKERDKLPDNERFLNGYKNSVIDSNRLRENETQTTPAKHDYHQAPISPASRVMALNIVSDLIRKVGGLERRLEKSKYEYRDISTNDIRRSRSSAKPNTAPGLHGLTK
;
A
#
# COMPACT_ATOMS: atom_id res chain seq x y z
N MET A 1 69.20 52.71 79.68
CA MET A 1 70.22 53.67 80.17
C MET A 1 69.82 54.06 81.58
N ASN A 2 70.46 53.46 82.58
CA ASN A 2 70.39 53.96 83.94
C ASN A 2 71.82 54.05 84.46
N MET A 3 72.07 55.13 85.19
CA MET A 3 73.36 55.73 85.47
C MET A 3 74.34 54.78 86.17
N ASP A 4 75.55 54.71 85.61
CA ASP A 4 76.74 54.29 86.31
C ASP A 4 77.17 55.46 87.22
N CYS A 5 76.58 55.54 88.41
CA CYS A 5 77.04 56.44 89.46
C CYS A 5 78.07 55.68 90.28
N GLY A 6 79.32 56.14 90.24
CA GLY A 6 80.50 55.46 90.77
C GLY A 6 80.28 54.83 92.14
N ILE A 7 80.24 53.49 92.14
CA ILE A 7 80.01 52.69 93.33
C ILE A 7 81.30 52.72 94.15
N ASN A 8 81.27 53.37 95.31
CA ASN A 8 82.37 53.37 96.26
C ASN A 8 82.08 52.32 97.35
N PHE A 9 82.97 51.34 97.48
CA PHE A 9 82.83 50.23 98.41
C PHE A 9 83.61 50.49 99.71
N THR A 10 83.00 50.18 100.85
CA THR A 10 83.59 50.45 102.17
C THR A 10 84.62 49.39 102.57
N ASN A 11 84.52 48.19 102.00
CA ASN A 11 85.50 47.12 102.11
C ASN A 11 85.42 46.22 100.85
N LYS A 12 86.43 45.37 100.63
CA LYS A 12 86.48 44.47 99.47
C LYS A 12 85.32 43.45 99.46
N ASP A 13 84.79 43.07 100.61
CA ASP A 13 83.69 42.10 100.69
C ASP A 13 82.37 42.69 100.14
N GLU A 14 82.14 43.99 100.35
CA GLU A 14 80.96 44.71 99.85
C GLU A 14 81.01 44.91 98.32
N GLU A 15 82.21 45.13 97.77
CA GLU A 15 82.46 45.12 96.32
C GLU A 15 82.18 43.74 95.71
N ILE A 16 82.71 42.68 96.33
CA ILE A 16 82.48 41.30 95.90
C ILE A 16 80.98 40.97 95.96
N GLN A 17 80.28 41.38 97.03
CA GLN A 17 78.86 41.12 97.20
C GLN A 17 78.00 41.86 96.16
N TYR A 18 78.32 43.12 95.86
CA TYR A 18 77.63 43.89 94.83
C TYR A 18 77.77 43.25 93.44
N TRP A 19 79.01 42.94 93.03
CA TRP A 19 79.25 42.30 91.73
C TRP A 19 78.68 40.89 91.66
N ARG A 20 78.67 40.14 92.77
CA ARG A 20 78.01 38.84 92.86
C ARG A 20 76.49 38.97 92.67
N ASN A 21 75.84 39.89 93.38
CA ASN A 21 74.39 40.12 93.23
C ASN A 21 74.04 40.61 91.83
N ARG A 22 74.86 41.47 91.23
CA ARG A 22 74.65 41.97 89.86
C ARG A 22 74.81 40.86 88.82
N ALA A 23 75.80 39.99 88.99
CA ALA A 23 75.97 38.81 88.14
C ALA A 23 74.80 37.82 88.30
N GLU A 24 74.29 37.65 89.53
CA GLU A 24 73.13 36.82 89.82
C GLU A 24 71.84 37.38 89.20
N GLU A 25 71.61 38.70 89.26
CA GLU A 25 70.49 39.37 88.59
C GLU A 25 70.55 39.19 87.06
N TYR A 26 71.71 39.44 86.44
CA TYR A 26 71.88 39.21 85.00
C TYR A 26 71.70 37.73 84.62
N LEU A 27 72.11 36.80 85.47
CA LEU A 27 71.88 35.37 85.25
C LEU A 27 70.39 35.04 85.35
N GLN A 28 69.68 35.60 86.32
CA GLN A 28 68.23 35.43 86.47
C GLN A 28 67.48 36.02 85.26
N ASP A 29 67.84 37.22 84.80
CA ASP A 29 67.24 37.84 83.62
C ASP A 29 67.53 37.06 82.34
N ALA A 30 68.78 36.60 82.14
CA ALA A 30 69.12 35.73 81.02
C ALA A 30 68.29 34.44 81.06
N THR A 31 68.12 33.84 82.25
CA THR A 31 67.30 32.63 82.44
C THR A 31 65.82 32.90 82.14
N ARG A 32 65.29 34.05 82.58
CA ARG A 32 63.91 34.46 82.33
C ARG A 32 63.65 34.69 80.85
N ILE A 33 64.52 35.44 80.17
CA ILE A 33 64.43 35.70 78.73
C ILE A 33 64.55 34.39 77.94
N GLN A 34 65.45 33.49 78.34
CA GLN A 34 65.57 32.17 77.71
C GLN A 34 64.25 31.40 77.81
N LYS A 35 63.62 31.40 79.00
CA LYS A 35 62.33 30.73 79.20
C LYS A 35 61.21 31.37 78.35
N GLU A 36 61.10 32.70 78.34
CA GLU A 36 60.13 33.44 77.52
C GLU A 36 60.34 33.15 76.01
N PHE A 37 61.60 33.05 75.57
CA PHE A 37 61.95 32.69 74.20
C PHE A 37 61.55 31.24 73.87
N ASP A 38 61.85 30.29 74.76
CA ASP A 38 61.47 28.88 74.58
C ASP A 38 59.94 28.70 74.54
N GLU A 39 59.20 29.45 75.37
CA GLU A 39 57.73 29.53 75.35
C GLU A 39 57.23 30.09 74.01
N PHE A 40 57.79 31.20 73.51
CA PHE A 40 57.43 31.79 72.22
C PHE A 40 57.67 30.84 71.04
N ILE A 41 58.81 30.14 71.02
CA ILE A 41 59.11 29.15 69.99
C ILE A 41 58.08 28.02 70.03
N THR A 42 57.72 27.55 71.23
CA THR A 42 56.74 26.48 71.40
C THR A 42 55.34 26.90 70.93
N GLU A 43 54.90 28.11 71.27
CA GLU A 43 53.61 28.67 70.83
C GLU A 43 53.57 28.86 69.31
N SER A 44 54.64 29.37 68.71
CA SER A 44 54.75 29.53 67.26
C SER A 44 54.64 28.18 66.53
N GLN A 45 55.33 27.15 67.04
CA GLN A 45 55.26 25.80 66.49
C GLN A 45 53.89 25.14 66.68
N GLN A 46 53.19 25.44 67.78
CA GLN A 46 51.83 24.96 68.00
C GLN A 46 50.86 25.62 67.00
N LEU A 47 50.98 26.93 66.80
CA LEU A 47 50.16 27.67 65.84
C LEU A 47 50.39 27.22 64.39
N GLU A 48 51.65 26.98 64.02
CA GLU A 48 52.00 26.45 62.69
C GLU A 48 51.34 25.09 62.45
N ARG A 49 51.38 24.17 63.44
CA ARG A 49 50.70 22.87 63.36
C ARG A 49 49.19 23.00 63.23
N GLU A 50 48.57 23.99 63.90
CA GLU A 50 47.13 24.25 63.77
C GLU A 50 46.75 24.78 62.39
N TYR A 51 47.59 25.65 61.80
CA TYR A 51 47.41 26.11 60.42
C TYR A 51 47.59 24.97 59.41
N GLU A 52 48.64 24.15 59.55
CA GLU A 52 48.86 22.97 58.71
C GLU A 52 47.67 22.02 58.76
N ALA A 53 47.16 21.70 59.97
CA ALA A 53 45.98 20.84 60.13
C ALA A 53 44.74 21.41 59.44
N THR A 54 44.55 22.74 59.49
CA THR A 54 43.42 23.42 58.84
C THR A 54 43.56 23.41 57.31
N ILE A 55 44.77 23.65 56.80
CA ILE A 55 45.08 23.57 55.37
C ILE A 55 44.81 22.15 54.87
N ASP A 56 45.31 21.13 55.57
CA ASP A 56 45.09 19.72 55.22
C ASP A 56 43.61 19.34 55.16
N GLN A 57 42.82 19.80 56.13
CA GLN A 57 41.37 19.57 56.14
C GLN A 57 40.68 20.26 54.95
N ASN A 58 41.05 21.50 54.65
CA ASN A 58 40.50 22.25 53.52
C ASN A 58 40.89 21.60 52.18
N GLU A 59 42.13 21.16 52.03
CA GLU A 59 42.58 20.43 50.85
C GLU A 59 41.81 19.12 50.65
N LYS A 60 41.59 18.34 51.71
CA LYS A 60 40.77 17.12 51.67
C LYS A 60 39.35 17.45 51.21
N LYS A 61 38.75 18.49 51.77
CA LYS A 61 37.39 18.93 51.39
C LYS A 61 37.32 19.39 49.94
N ILE A 62 38.31 20.13 49.44
CA ILE A 62 38.39 20.54 48.03
C ILE A 62 38.49 19.32 47.12
N LYS A 63 39.33 18.33 47.47
CA LYS A 63 39.48 17.09 46.70
C LYS A 63 38.16 16.31 46.66
N GLU A 64 37.47 16.16 47.79
CA GLU A 64 36.17 15.49 47.87
C GLU A 64 35.09 16.18 47.04
N LEU A 65 34.95 17.51 47.18
CA LEU A 65 34.00 18.30 46.41
C LEU A 65 34.30 18.24 44.90
N THR A 66 35.58 18.25 44.52
CA THR A 66 35.99 18.12 43.11
C THR A 66 35.61 16.75 42.55
N LEU A 67 35.83 15.68 43.31
CA LEU A 67 35.41 14.33 42.90
C LEU A 67 33.89 14.21 42.81
N GLY A 68 33.15 14.81 43.76
CA GLY A 68 31.69 14.87 43.73
C GLY A 68 31.17 15.61 42.50
N ASN A 69 31.73 16.77 42.20
CA ASN A 69 31.37 17.57 41.04
C ASN A 69 31.64 16.81 39.73
N ASN A 70 32.79 16.15 39.61
CA ASN A 70 33.12 15.34 38.43
C ASN A 70 32.14 14.16 38.24
N ARG A 71 31.71 13.51 39.33
CA ARG A 71 30.70 12.44 39.25
C ARG A 71 29.36 12.97 38.79
N ALA A 72 28.89 14.07 39.38
CA ALA A 72 27.63 14.70 39.00
C ALA A 72 27.65 15.18 37.53
N GLN A 73 28.77 15.74 37.09
CA GLN A 73 28.98 16.16 35.70
C GLN A 73 28.89 14.98 34.73
N ASN A 74 29.59 13.88 35.02
CA ASN A 74 29.53 12.66 34.20
C ASN A 74 28.12 12.06 34.13
N GLU A 75 27.38 12.09 35.24
CA GLU A 75 25.99 11.64 35.27
C GLU A 75 25.08 12.54 34.42
N ALA A 76 25.24 13.87 34.54
CA ALA A 76 24.50 14.83 33.74
C ALA A 76 24.76 14.64 32.23
N ASP A 77 26.02 14.44 31.83
CA ASP A 77 26.39 14.19 30.43
C ASP A 77 25.83 12.85 29.92
N SER A 78 25.86 11.80 30.76
CA SER A 78 25.26 10.50 30.44
C SER A 78 23.74 10.59 30.25
N LEU A 79 23.04 11.31 31.12
CA LEU A 79 21.60 11.55 31.01
C LEU A 79 21.26 12.37 29.76
N ARG A 80 22.09 13.37 29.44
CA ARG A 80 21.91 14.20 28.24
C ARG A 80 21.99 13.37 26.96
N ILE A 81 22.97 12.47 26.85
CA ILE A 81 23.10 11.56 25.70
C ILE A 81 21.89 10.63 25.58
N LYS A 82 21.43 10.06 26.70
CA LYS A 82 20.23 9.19 26.71
C LYS A 82 18.98 9.96 26.27
N LEU A 83 18.82 11.20 26.72
CA LEU A 83 17.70 12.05 26.32
C LEU A 83 17.73 12.32 24.81
N GLU A 84 18.89 12.67 24.26
CA GLU A 84 19.05 12.90 22.82
C GLU A 84 18.73 11.65 22.00
N GLN A 85 19.16 10.47 22.47
CA GLN A 85 18.84 9.20 21.85
C GLN A 85 17.32 8.92 21.86
N ILE A 86 16.66 9.09 23.00
CA ILE A 86 15.20 8.91 23.13
C ILE A 86 14.44 9.89 22.23
N HIS A 87 14.88 11.16 22.16
CA HIS A 87 14.28 12.15 21.27
C HIS A 87 14.38 11.75 19.80
N LYS A 88 15.55 11.22 19.37
CA LYS A 88 15.73 10.72 18.01
C LYS A 88 14.84 9.51 17.72
N GLU A 89 14.72 8.59 18.67
CA GLU A 89 13.83 7.42 18.55
C GLU A 89 12.36 7.84 18.45
N ASN A 90 11.92 8.77 19.30
CA ASN A 90 10.57 9.33 19.25
C ASN A 90 10.27 9.99 17.90
N ALA A 91 11.20 10.81 17.38
CA ALA A 91 11.04 11.44 16.07
C ALA A 91 10.90 10.39 14.94
N ASN A 92 11.66 9.30 14.99
CA ASN A 92 11.53 8.21 14.02
C ASN A 92 10.17 7.51 14.13
N LEU A 93 9.70 7.22 15.35
CA LEU A 93 8.39 6.61 15.59
C LEU A 93 7.25 7.52 15.11
N GLU A 94 7.35 8.84 15.30
CA GLU A 94 6.37 9.80 14.77
C GLU A 94 6.29 9.76 13.24
N ILE A 95 7.43 9.66 12.56
CA ILE A 95 7.49 9.52 11.10
C ILE A 95 6.84 8.20 10.67
N GLU A 96 7.15 7.09 11.34
CA GLU A 96 6.57 5.77 11.03
C GLU A 96 5.05 5.77 11.22
N ILE A 97 4.55 6.32 12.32
CA ILE A 97 3.11 6.48 12.58
C ILE A 97 2.44 7.31 11.48
N SER A 98 3.07 8.41 11.05
CA SER A 98 2.56 9.26 9.97
C SER A 98 2.48 8.49 8.64
N ASN A 99 3.52 7.73 8.31
CA ASN A 99 3.56 6.88 7.12
C ASN A 99 2.48 5.80 7.15
N SER A 100 2.34 5.05 8.25
CA SER A 100 1.31 4.02 8.39
C SER A 100 -0.11 4.61 8.30
N LYS A 101 -0.34 5.82 8.83
CA LYS A 101 -1.63 6.52 8.68
C LYS A 101 -1.91 6.86 7.21
N LYS A 102 -0.90 7.34 6.48
CA LYS A 102 -1.01 7.65 5.05
C LYS A 102 -1.30 6.39 4.24
N GLU A 103 -0.60 5.30 4.48
CA GLU A 103 -0.82 4.01 3.82
C GLU A 103 -2.23 3.47 4.11
N LYS A 104 -2.67 3.53 5.38
CA LYS A 104 -4.05 3.15 5.75
C LYS A 104 -5.09 3.97 4.99
N MET A 105 -4.88 5.28 4.84
CA MET A 105 -5.78 6.14 4.09
C MET A 105 -5.82 5.77 2.59
N GLN A 106 -4.66 5.51 2.00
CA GLN A 106 -4.55 5.07 0.60
C GLN A 106 -5.23 3.72 0.37
N MET A 107 -5.01 2.75 1.24
CA MET A 107 -5.66 1.44 1.17
C MET A 107 -7.18 1.57 1.33
N SER A 108 -7.64 2.40 2.25
CA SER A 108 -9.08 2.65 2.44
C SER A 108 -9.71 3.28 1.20
N GLN A 109 -9.02 4.20 0.53
CA GLN A 109 -9.49 4.75 -0.74
C GLN A 109 -9.52 3.69 -1.84
N TYR A 110 -8.46 2.88 -1.95
CA TYR A 110 -8.37 1.83 -2.95
C TYR A 110 -9.48 0.77 -2.78
N ILE A 111 -9.83 0.42 -1.54
CA ILE A 111 -10.95 -0.48 -1.24
C ILE A 111 -12.26 0.11 -1.77
N ARG A 112 -12.57 1.39 -1.49
CA ARG A 112 -13.78 2.04 -2.02
C ARG A 112 -13.82 2.06 -3.54
N ASP A 113 -12.68 2.32 -4.19
CA ASP A 113 -12.59 2.32 -5.65
C ASP A 113 -12.83 0.92 -6.25
N LEU A 114 -12.42 -0.14 -5.55
CA LEU A 114 -12.68 -1.53 -5.94
C LEU A 114 -14.15 -1.90 -5.71
N GLU A 115 -14.73 -1.50 -4.59
CA GLU A 115 -16.16 -1.70 -4.29
C GLU A 115 -17.02 -1.04 -5.37
N GLN A 116 -16.74 0.22 -5.73
CA GLN A 116 -17.46 0.92 -6.79
C GLN A 116 -17.36 0.21 -8.14
N LYS A 117 -16.16 -0.27 -8.51
CA LYS A 117 -15.99 -1.03 -9.76
C LYS A 117 -16.73 -2.36 -9.73
N ASN A 118 -16.80 -3.02 -8.58
CA ASN A 118 -17.55 -4.25 -8.44
C ASN A 118 -19.05 -4.00 -8.60
N ASP A 119 -19.58 -2.95 -7.99
CA ASP A 119 -20.98 -2.54 -8.16
C ASP A 119 -21.30 -2.23 -9.63
N ASP A 120 -20.41 -1.53 -10.34
CA ASP A 120 -20.57 -1.24 -11.77
C ASP A 120 -20.55 -2.52 -12.62
N LEU A 121 -19.68 -3.48 -12.30
CA LEU A 121 -19.61 -4.78 -12.97
C LEU A 121 -20.87 -5.61 -12.73
N GLU A 122 -21.35 -5.68 -11.49
CA GLU A 122 -22.59 -6.37 -11.15
C GLU A 122 -23.80 -5.76 -11.87
N ARG A 123 -23.85 -4.42 -11.95
CA ARG A 123 -24.88 -3.72 -12.71
C ARG A 123 -24.83 -4.08 -14.19
N SER A 124 -23.64 -4.02 -14.80
CA SER A 124 -23.46 -4.39 -16.22
C SER A 124 -23.85 -5.85 -16.47
N ARG A 125 -23.52 -6.75 -15.53
CA ARG A 125 -23.90 -8.15 -15.59
C ARG A 125 -25.42 -8.33 -15.60
N ARG A 126 -26.15 -7.66 -14.70
CA ARG A 126 -27.63 -7.71 -14.66
C ARG A 126 -28.25 -7.22 -15.97
N ILE A 127 -27.72 -6.15 -16.55
CA ILE A 127 -28.20 -5.63 -17.85
C ILE A 127 -27.99 -6.66 -18.97
N ILE A 128 -26.82 -7.31 -19.00
CA ILE A 128 -26.52 -8.34 -20.00
C ILE A 128 -27.41 -9.57 -19.81
N GLU A 129 -27.60 -10.03 -18.57
CA GLU A 129 -28.49 -11.16 -18.25
C GLU A 129 -29.92 -10.89 -18.72
N GLU A 130 -30.46 -9.69 -18.47
CA GLU A 130 -31.78 -9.28 -18.97
C GLU A 130 -31.83 -9.23 -20.51
N SER A 131 -30.78 -8.72 -21.16
CA SER A 131 -30.69 -8.70 -22.62
C SER A 131 -30.64 -10.11 -23.21
N ILE A 132 -29.96 -11.06 -22.56
CA ILE A 132 -29.92 -12.46 -22.98
C ILE A 132 -31.32 -13.06 -22.83
N ALA A 133 -31.97 -12.89 -21.69
CA ALA A 133 -33.32 -13.38 -21.46
C ALA A 133 -34.32 -12.85 -22.51
N GLY A 134 -34.21 -11.57 -22.88
CA GLY A 134 -35.01 -10.98 -23.96
C GLY A 134 -34.76 -11.61 -25.33
N ILE A 135 -33.50 -11.91 -25.67
CA ILE A 135 -33.15 -12.60 -26.92
C ILE A 135 -33.66 -14.04 -26.93
N GLU A 136 -33.52 -14.77 -25.82
CA GLU A 136 -34.01 -16.13 -25.66
C GLU A 136 -35.54 -16.20 -25.83
N ALA A 137 -36.27 -15.26 -25.23
CA ALA A 137 -37.72 -15.16 -25.40
C ALA A 137 -38.11 -14.89 -26.87
N ALA A 138 -37.43 -13.96 -27.54
CA ALA A 138 -37.67 -13.66 -28.95
C ALA A 138 -37.35 -14.87 -29.86
N PHE A 139 -36.30 -15.61 -29.53
CA PHE A 139 -35.90 -16.83 -30.24
C PHE A 139 -36.93 -17.95 -30.08
N ASN A 140 -37.42 -18.18 -28.85
CA ASN A 140 -38.47 -19.17 -28.58
C ASN A 140 -39.76 -18.84 -29.34
N SER A 141 -40.18 -17.56 -29.36
CA SER A 141 -41.33 -17.12 -30.16
C SER A 141 -41.13 -17.34 -31.66
N ALA A 142 -39.91 -17.20 -32.17
CA ALA A 142 -39.60 -17.51 -33.57
C ALA A 142 -39.66 -19.01 -33.87
N ILE A 143 -39.19 -19.86 -32.94
CA ILE A 143 -39.33 -21.32 -33.04
C ILE A 143 -40.81 -21.72 -33.08
N GLU A 144 -41.62 -21.21 -32.16
CA GLU A 144 -43.07 -21.50 -32.12
C GLU A 144 -43.76 -21.10 -33.43
N ARG A 145 -43.46 -19.91 -33.96
CA ARG A 145 -43.99 -19.47 -35.27
C ARG A 145 -43.52 -20.36 -36.41
N ASN A 146 -42.26 -20.78 -36.44
CA ASN A 146 -41.75 -21.68 -37.47
C ASN A 146 -42.42 -23.05 -37.41
N ALA A 147 -42.67 -23.59 -36.20
CA ALA A 147 -43.37 -24.86 -36.04
C ALA A 147 -44.82 -24.78 -36.55
N MET A 148 -45.52 -23.66 -36.30
CA MET A 148 -46.85 -23.42 -36.90
C MET A 148 -46.79 -23.38 -38.42
N LEU A 149 -45.83 -22.64 -38.99
CA LEU A 149 -45.66 -22.54 -40.45
C LEU A 149 -45.30 -23.89 -41.09
N GLU A 150 -44.50 -24.73 -40.42
CA GLU A 150 -44.18 -26.07 -40.89
C GLU A 150 -45.44 -26.95 -40.97
N SER A 151 -46.29 -26.91 -39.94
CA SER A 151 -47.61 -27.56 -39.96
C SER A 151 -48.50 -27.06 -41.10
N GLU A 152 -48.56 -25.74 -41.32
CA GLU A 152 -49.33 -25.15 -42.45
C GLU A 152 -48.81 -25.62 -43.81
N VAL A 153 -47.49 -25.80 -43.96
CA VAL A 153 -46.86 -26.32 -45.18
C VAL A 153 -47.20 -27.80 -45.39
N ASP A 154 -47.19 -28.61 -44.33
CA ASP A 154 -47.55 -30.03 -44.38
C ASP A 154 -49.03 -30.23 -44.72
N GLU A 155 -49.92 -29.43 -44.14
CA GLU A 155 -51.35 -29.41 -44.50
C GLU A 155 -51.55 -29.06 -45.98
N LYS A 156 -50.83 -28.03 -46.46
CA LYS A 156 -50.86 -27.63 -47.88
C LYS A 156 -50.34 -28.75 -48.79
N HIS A 157 -49.30 -29.49 -48.38
CA HIS A 157 -48.81 -30.63 -49.15
C HIS A 157 -49.85 -31.75 -49.22
N THR A 158 -50.45 -32.11 -48.09
CA THR A 158 -51.53 -33.11 -48.00
C THR A 158 -52.74 -32.74 -48.89
N LEU A 159 -53.13 -31.46 -48.89
CA LEU A 159 -54.21 -30.98 -49.76
C LEU A 159 -53.86 -31.07 -51.24
N LYS A 160 -52.60 -30.78 -51.62
CA LYS A 160 -52.12 -30.96 -52.99
C LYS A 160 -52.16 -32.41 -53.43
N GLU A 161 -51.76 -33.36 -52.59
CA GLU A 161 -51.86 -34.79 -52.91
C GLU A 161 -53.31 -35.22 -53.13
N LYS A 162 -54.23 -34.79 -52.25
CA LYS A 162 -55.67 -35.05 -52.40
C LYS A 162 -56.21 -34.46 -53.70
N LEU A 163 -55.83 -33.23 -54.04
CA LEU A 163 -56.22 -32.58 -55.29
C LEU A 163 -55.67 -33.34 -56.51
N GLN A 164 -54.43 -33.81 -56.45
CA GLN A 164 -53.82 -34.59 -57.53
C GLN A 164 -54.56 -35.91 -57.75
N ARG A 165 -54.85 -36.66 -56.67
CA ARG A 165 -55.63 -37.90 -56.76
C ARG A 165 -57.02 -37.65 -57.37
N LEU A 166 -57.73 -36.63 -56.90
CA LEU A 166 -59.03 -36.25 -57.46
C LEU A 166 -58.93 -35.83 -58.94
N ALA A 167 -57.85 -35.16 -59.34
CA ALA A 167 -57.61 -34.79 -60.73
C ALA A 167 -57.34 -36.02 -61.61
N ASP A 168 -56.59 -37.00 -61.10
CA ASP A 168 -56.34 -38.28 -61.76
C ASP A 168 -57.64 -39.11 -61.87
N GLU A 169 -58.42 -39.24 -60.80
CA GLU A 169 -59.75 -39.87 -60.83
C GLU A 169 -60.68 -39.16 -61.83
N THR A 170 -60.69 -37.82 -61.86
CA THR A 170 -61.46 -37.05 -62.84
C THR A 170 -60.98 -37.32 -64.26
N ARG A 171 -59.68 -37.51 -64.46
CA ARG A 171 -59.08 -37.84 -65.76
C ARG A 171 -59.47 -39.26 -66.18
N ASP A 172 -59.41 -40.23 -65.28
CA ASP A 172 -59.78 -41.62 -65.53
C ASP A 172 -61.28 -41.74 -65.84
N LEU A 173 -62.14 -41.11 -65.05
CA LEU A 173 -63.59 -41.07 -65.31
C LEU A 173 -63.93 -40.40 -66.66
N LYS A 174 -63.21 -39.34 -67.06
CA LYS A 174 -63.35 -38.75 -68.39
C LYS A 174 -62.92 -39.72 -69.49
N GLN A 175 -61.85 -40.50 -69.30
CA GLN A 175 -61.43 -41.54 -70.23
C GLN A 175 -62.45 -42.68 -70.30
N GLU A 176 -63.00 -43.13 -69.17
CA GLU A 176 -64.07 -44.14 -69.13
C GLU A 176 -65.34 -43.67 -69.86
N LEU A 177 -65.72 -42.41 -69.70
CA LEU A 177 -66.83 -41.81 -70.45
C LEU A 177 -66.55 -41.76 -71.95
N LEU A 178 -65.34 -41.37 -72.37
CA LEU A 178 -64.93 -41.39 -73.78
C LEU A 178 -64.96 -42.80 -74.39
N VAL A 179 -64.50 -43.81 -73.65
CA VAL A 179 -64.57 -45.21 -74.08
C VAL A 179 -66.03 -45.68 -74.17
N LYS A 180 -66.87 -45.37 -73.17
CA LYS A 180 -68.32 -45.64 -73.22
C LYS A 180 -69.03 -44.94 -74.38
N GLU A 181 -68.62 -43.73 -74.76
CA GLU A 181 -69.14 -43.05 -75.95
C GLU A 181 -68.69 -43.75 -77.25
N ARG A 182 -67.46 -44.28 -77.29
CA ARG A 182 -66.96 -45.08 -78.41
C ARG A 182 -67.64 -46.46 -78.53
N ASP A 183 -67.93 -47.11 -77.41
CA ASP A 183 -68.56 -48.44 -77.37
C ASP A 183 -70.09 -48.41 -77.58
N LYS A 184 -70.71 -47.22 -77.56
CA LYS A 184 -72.16 -47.01 -77.81
C LYS A 184 -72.53 -46.78 -79.28
N LEU A 185 -71.57 -46.81 -80.19
CA LEU A 185 -71.83 -46.69 -81.63
C LEU A 185 -71.96 -48.09 -82.26
N PRO A 186 -73.14 -48.48 -82.77
CA PRO A 186 -73.16 -49.39 -83.91
C PRO A 186 -72.50 -48.71 -85.11
N ASP A 187 -71.84 -49.52 -85.92
CA ASP A 187 -71.23 -49.16 -87.19
C ASP A 187 -72.30 -48.67 -88.18
N ASN A 188 -72.74 -47.40 -88.09
CA ASN A 188 -73.13 -46.60 -89.25
C ASN A 188 -73.39 -45.11 -88.93
N GLU A 189 -72.55 -44.27 -89.53
CA GLU A 189 -72.79 -42.90 -90.04
C GLU A 189 -73.71 -41.91 -89.29
N ARG A 190 -73.13 -40.77 -88.87
CA ARG A 190 -73.52 -39.43 -89.39
C ARG A 190 -72.58 -38.29 -88.95
N PHE A 191 -71.82 -37.81 -89.94
CA PHE A 191 -71.57 -36.42 -90.33
C PHE A 191 -71.82 -35.26 -89.33
N LEU A 192 -70.71 -34.55 -89.05
CA LEU A 192 -70.42 -33.11 -89.24
C LEU A 192 -71.29 -31.98 -88.62
N ASN A 193 -70.52 -30.99 -88.13
CA ASN A 193 -70.83 -29.57 -87.87
C ASN A 193 -71.67 -29.25 -86.62
N GLY A 194 -71.37 -28.22 -85.83
CA GLY A 194 -70.41 -27.13 -85.94
C GLY A 194 -70.91 -25.94 -85.10
N TYR A 195 -69.99 -25.22 -84.44
CA TYR A 195 -70.02 -23.78 -84.13
C TYR A 195 -71.28 -23.13 -83.48
N LYS A 196 -71.12 -22.49 -82.29
CA LYS A 196 -70.95 -21.02 -82.10
C LYS A 196 -71.15 -20.54 -80.63
N ASN A 197 -70.10 -19.86 -80.14
CA ASN A 197 -69.92 -18.67 -79.27
C ASN A 197 -71.07 -18.01 -78.45
N SER A 198 -70.69 -17.49 -77.25
CA SER A 198 -70.93 -16.11 -76.72
C SER A 198 -70.10 -15.92 -75.42
N VAL A 199 -69.06 -15.07 -75.26
CA VAL A 199 -68.91 -13.58 -75.15
C VAL A 199 -69.30 -13.00 -73.75
N ILE A 200 -68.49 -12.01 -73.28
CA ILE A 200 -68.66 -10.97 -72.20
C ILE A 200 -67.97 -11.28 -70.84
N ASP A 201 -67.18 -10.44 -70.11
CA ASP A 201 -66.49 -9.11 -70.20
C ASP A 201 -65.43 -9.05 -69.05
N SER A 202 -64.18 -8.56 -69.20
CA SER A 202 -63.62 -7.17 -69.11
C SER A 202 -63.34 -6.55 -67.72
N ASN A 203 -62.23 -5.79 -67.68
CA ASN A 203 -61.61 -4.92 -66.63
C ASN A 203 -60.59 -5.64 -65.70
N ARG A 204 -59.25 -5.52 -65.84
CA ARG A 204 -58.30 -4.38 -65.98
C ARG A 204 -58.17 -3.55 -64.68
N LEU A 205 -57.06 -3.71 -63.94
CA LEU A 205 -56.12 -2.66 -63.49
C LEU A 205 -55.13 -3.10 -62.37
N ARG A 206 -53.85 -2.79 -62.61
CA ARG A 206 -52.77 -2.27 -61.72
C ARG A 206 -51.91 -3.23 -60.87
N GLU A 207 -50.64 -3.25 -61.29
CA GLU A 207 -49.44 -3.38 -60.46
C GLU A 207 -49.48 -2.45 -59.24
N ASN A 208 -48.95 -2.93 -58.12
CA ASN A 208 -48.04 -2.17 -57.28
C ASN A 208 -47.04 -3.13 -56.64
N GLU A 209 -45.78 -2.83 -56.90
CA GLU A 209 -44.60 -3.36 -56.26
C GLU A 209 -44.58 -2.97 -54.78
N THR A 210 -44.29 -3.94 -53.91
CA THR A 210 -43.43 -3.66 -52.76
C THR A 210 -42.39 -4.77 -52.72
N GLN A 211 -41.14 -4.37 -52.96
CA GLN A 211 -39.89 -5.05 -52.65
C GLN A 211 -40.03 -5.83 -51.32
N THR A 212 -39.51 -7.05 -51.17
CA THR A 212 -38.07 -7.32 -51.13
C THR A 212 -37.72 -8.74 -51.58
N THR A 213 -36.80 -8.83 -52.53
CA THR A 213 -36.14 -10.04 -53.02
C THR A 213 -35.36 -10.83 -51.96
N PRO A 214 -35.23 -12.16 -52.12
CA PRO A 214 -34.24 -12.96 -51.40
C PRO A 214 -32.87 -12.81 -52.07
N ALA A 215 -32.04 -11.89 -51.58
CA ALA A 215 -30.65 -11.80 -51.99
C ALA A 215 -29.81 -12.79 -51.20
N LYS A 216 -29.43 -13.91 -51.84
CA LYS A 216 -28.16 -14.56 -51.54
C LYS A 216 -27.07 -13.51 -51.76
N HIS A 217 -26.31 -13.17 -50.73
CA HIS A 217 -25.11 -12.37 -50.90
C HIS A 217 -23.89 -13.15 -50.42
N ASP A 218 -23.09 -13.52 -51.42
CA ASP A 218 -21.72 -13.93 -51.29
C ASP A 218 -20.90 -12.96 -50.45
N TYR A 219 -19.92 -13.54 -49.76
CA TYR A 219 -18.81 -12.90 -49.07
C TYR A 219 -18.02 -11.98 -50.02
N HIS A 220 -18.39 -10.70 -50.13
CA HIS A 220 -17.46 -9.66 -50.57
C HIS A 220 -17.67 -8.38 -49.75
N GLN A 221 -16.57 -7.94 -49.13
CA GLN A 221 -16.46 -6.83 -48.19
C GLN A 221 -17.08 -5.54 -48.75
N ALA A 222 -18.15 -5.06 -48.12
CA ALA A 222 -18.60 -3.70 -48.32
C ALA A 222 -17.50 -2.73 -47.82
N PRO A 223 -17.14 -1.68 -48.59
CA PRO A 223 -16.13 -0.73 -48.16
C PRO A 223 -16.64 -0.01 -46.90
N ILE A 224 -15.91 -0.19 -45.79
CA ILE A 224 -16.22 0.42 -44.50
C ILE A 224 -16.40 1.93 -44.70
N SER A 225 -17.58 2.45 -44.33
CA SER A 225 -17.90 3.87 -44.37
C SER A 225 -16.75 4.69 -43.77
N PRO A 226 -16.34 5.82 -44.37
CA PRO A 226 -15.28 6.66 -43.83
C PRO A 226 -15.46 6.98 -42.34
N ALA A 227 -16.71 7.19 -41.90
CA ALA A 227 -17.03 7.43 -40.49
C ALA A 227 -16.77 6.20 -39.59
N SER A 228 -17.17 5.01 -40.04
CA SER A 228 -16.92 3.76 -39.32
C SER A 228 -15.42 3.42 -39.27
N ARG A 229 -14.67 3.76 -40.32
CA ARG A 229 -13.21 3.60 -40.35
C ARG A 229 -12.51 4.54 -39.36
N VAL A 230 -12.91 5.81 -39.31
CA VAL A 230 -12.36 6.79 -38.35
C VAL A 230 -12.70 6.38 -36.92
N MET A 231 -13.94 5.93 -36.65
CA MET A 231 -14.34 5.42 -35.34
C MET A 231 -13.51 4.21 -34.92
N ALA A 232 -13.30 3.24 -35.82
CA ALA A 232 -12.46 2.08 -35.56
C ALA A 232 -11.00 2.48 -35.28
N LEU A 233 -10.43 3.42 -36.04
CA LEU A 233 -9.06 3.91 -35.82
C LEU A 233 -8.91 4.66 -34.49
N ASN A 234 -9.93 5.40 -34.05
CA ASN A 234 -9.91 6.07 -32.75
C ASN A 234 -9.95 5.04 -31.61
N ILE A 235 -10.82 4.03 -31.71
CA ILE A 235 -10.89 2.95 -30.73
C ILE A 235 -9.56 2.19 -30.65
N VAL A 236 -8.96 1.86 -31.80
CA VAL A 236 -7.65 1.19 -31.87
C VAL A 236 -6.54 2.09 -31.29
N SER A 237 -6.55 3.39 -31.58
CA SER A 237 -5.58 4.35 -31.03
C SER A 237 -5.69 4.47 -29.51
N ASP A 238 -6.90 4.48 -28.97
CA ASP A 238 -7.15 4.51 -27.53
C ASP A 238 -6.72 3.21 -26.84
N LEU A 239 -6.97 2.06 -27.48
CA LEU A 239 -6.49 0.77 -27.02
C LEU A 239 -4.96 0.72 -26.97
N ILE A 240 -4.27 1.17 -28.03
CA ILE A 240 -2.80 1.22 -28.07
C ILE A 240 -2.26 2.13 -26.94
N ARG A 241 -2.87 3.29 -26.70
CA ARG A 241 -2.48 4.17 -25.59
C ARG A 241 -2.69 3.52 -24.22
N LYS A 242 -3.82 2.84 -24.02
CA LYS A 242 -4.11 2.12 -22.77
C LYS A 242 -3.14 0.96 -22.55
N VAL A 243 -2.87 0.16 -23.57
CA VAL A 243 -1.91 -0.95 -23.51
C VAL A 243 -0.51 -0.42 -23.20
N GLY A 244 -0.03 0.61 -23.89
CA GLY A 244 1.27 1.21 -23.56
C GLY A 244 1.33 1.84 -22.16
N GLY A 245 0.20 2.33 -21.63
CA GLY A 245 0.09 2.76 -20.24
C GLY A 245 0.17 1.60 -19.23
N LEU A 246 -0.47 0.47 -19.54
CA LEU A 246 -0.41 -0.74 -18.74
C LEU A 246 0.98 -1.37 -18.75
N GLU A 247 1.66 -1.41 -19.90
CA GLU A 247 3.03 -1.90 -20.01
C GLU A 247 4.00 -1.08 -19.16
N ARG A 248 3.89 0.25 -19.16
CA ARG A 248 4.71 1.12 -18.28
C ARG A 248 4.45 0.87 -16.78
N ARG A 249 3.19 0.62 -16.41
CA ARG A 249 2.84 0.31 -15.01
C ARG A 249 3.32 -1.07 -14.59
N LEU A 250 3.23 -2.05 -15.49
CA LEU A 250 3.76 -3.39 -15.27
C LEU A 250 5.28 -3.37 -15.13
N GLU A 251 5.97 -2.61 -15.98
CA GLU A 251 7.42 -2.46 -15.91
C GLU A 251 7.84 -1.79 -14.60
N LYS A 252 7.13 -0.72 -14.18
CA LYS A 252 7.35 -0.09 -12.87
C LYS A 252 7.14 -1.08 -11.70
N SER A 253 6.10 -1.90 -11.77
CA SER A 253 5.81 -2.92 -10.75
C SER A 253 6.90 -4.00 -10.66
N LYS A 254 7.49 -4.41 -11.80
CA LYS A 254 8.63 -5.34 -11.81
C LYS A 254 9.87 -4.76 -11.12
N TYR A 255 10.17 -3.47 -11.34
CA TYR A 255 11.27 -2.80 -10.66
C TYR A 255 11.04 -2.71 -9.15
N GLU A 256 9.84 -2.30 -8.72
CA GLU A 256 9.48 -2.25 -7.29
C GLU A 256 9.59 -3.63 -6.62
N TYR A 257 9.16 -4.70 -7.28
CA TYR A 257 9.27 -6.06 -6.75
C TYR A 257 10.72 -6.56 -6.66
N ARG A 258 11.56 -6.18 -7.63
CA ARG A 258 12.98 -6.55 -7.66
C ARG A 258 13.75 -5.84 -6.55
N ASP A 259 13.45 -4.57 -6.29
CA ASP A 259 14.06 -3.78 -5.21
C ASP A 259 13.68 -4.31 -3.82
N ILE A 260 12.41 -4.71 -3.61
CA ILE A 260 11.94 -5.33 -2.36
C ILE A 260 12.68 -6.66 -2.11
N SER A 261 12.77 -7.52 -3.14
CA SER A 261 13.47 -8.81 -3.02
C SER A 261 14.96 -8.65 -2.67
N THR A 262 15.66 -7.66 -3.22
CA THR A 262 17.06 -7.39 -2.86
C THR A 262 17.24 -6.80 -1.46
N ASN A 263 16.27 -6.02 -0.96
CA ASN A 263 16.34 -5.44 0.37
C ASN A 263 16.05 -6.47 1.48
N ASP A 264 15.14 -7.43 1.25
CA ASP A 264 14.84 -8.51 2.20
C ASP A 264 16.01 -9.48 2.38
N ILE A 265 16.78 -9.74 1.33
CA ILE A 265 18.01 -10.57 1.41
C ILE A 265 19.09 -9.88 2.24
N ARG A 266 19.21 -8.55 2.17
CA ARG A 266 20.17 -7.79 3.01
C ARG A 266 19.75 -7.73 4.48
N ARG A 267 18.45 -7.58 4.76
CA ARG A 267 17.91 -7.54 6.14
C ARG A 267 18.03 -8.88 6.86
N SER A 268 17.82 -9.98 6.15
CA SER A 268 17.94 -11.34 6.72
C SER A 268 19.35 -11.71 7.15
N ARG A 269 20.39 -11.02 6.65
CA ARG A 269 21.80 -11.27 7.03
C ARG A 269 22.25 -10.51 8.27
N SER A 270 21.56 -9.45 8.69
CA SER A 270 21.98 -8.61 9.83
C SER A 270 21.41 -9.05 11.19
N SER A 271 20.46 -9.99 11.23
CA SER A 271 19.78 -10.41 12.48
C SER A 271 20.39 -11.62 13.18
N ALA A 272 21.47 -12.22 12.66
CA ALA A 272 22.14 -13.35 13.31
C ALA A 272 23.36 -12.88 14.13
N LYS A 273 23.14 -12.49 15.40
CA LYS A 273 24.19 -12.48 16.43
C LYS A 273 23.85 -13.53 17.50
N PRO A 274 24.80 -14.37 17.94
CA PRO A 274 24.54 -15.39 18.95
C PRO A 274 24.59 -14.79 20.37
N ASN A 275 23.60 -15.10 21.19
CA ASN A 275 23.55 -14.76 22.62
C ASN A 275 24.48 -15.68 23.41
N THR A 276 25.44 -15.11 24.14
CA THR A 276 26.28 -15.82 25.12
C THR A 276 25.69 -15.62 26.52
N ALA A 277 25.38 -16.71 27.23
CA ALA A 277 24.87 -16.68 28.60
C ALA A 277 26.03 -16.53 29.64
N PRO A 278 25.84 -15.88 30.80
CA PRO A 278 26.86 -15.79 31.85
C PRO A 278 26.83 -16.99 32.80
N GLY A 279 28.01 -17.54 33.10
CA GLY A 279 28.22 -18.69 33.99
C GLY A 279 28.06 -18.37 35.48
N LEU A 280 27.46 -19.33 36.20
CA LEU A 280 27.29 -19.33 37.65
C LEU A 280 28.59 -19.70 38.38
N HIS A 281 28.93 -18.91 39.39
CA HIS A 281 30.06 -19.06 40.30
C HIS A 281 29.96 -20.32 41.17
N GLY A 282 31.12 -20.93 41.38
CA GLY A 282 31.32 -22.06 42.29
C GLY A 282 31.26 -21.66 43.76
N LEU A 283 30.63 -22.54 44.55
CA LEU A 283 30.70 -22.61 46.00
C LEU A 283 30.76 -24.09 46.34
N THR A 284 31.92 -24.58 46.78
CA THR A 284 32.02 -25.56 47.86
C THR A 284 33.46 -25.71 48.33
N LYS A 285 33.57 -25.86 49.66
CA LYS A 285 34.74 -26.17 50.47
C LYS A 285 35.43 -27.46 50.08
#